data_AF-A0A1H0XIR9-F1
#
_entry.id   AF-A0A1H0XIR9-F1
#
_cell.length_a   1.000
_cell.length_b   1.000
_cell.length_c   1.000
_cell.angle_alpha   90.00
_cell.angle_beta   90.00
_cell.angle_gamma   90.00
#
_symmetry.space_group_name_H-M   'P 1'
#
loop_
_entity.id
_entity.type
_entity.pdbx_description
1 polymer ?
#
loop_
_entity_poly.entity_id
_entity_poly.type
_entity_poly.pdbx_seq_one_letter_code
_entity_poly.pdbx_strand_id
1 'polypeptide(L)' 'MNKEIFKQSKFYIAIVSFFVALFYISQEGSVAMLGSFFWFLTFIVSLYKANRTVNKKN' A
#
# COMPACT_ATOMS: atom_id res chain seq x y z
N MET A 1 6.59 16.37 -3.63
CA MET A 1 5.74 15.19 -3.92
C MET A 1 4.79 15.56 -5.05
N ASN A 2 4.73 14.79 -6.14
CA ASN A 2 3.85 15.12 -7.26
C ASN A 2 2.38 14.97 -6.82
N LYS A 3 1.60 16.06 -6.90
CA LYS A 3 0.20 16.08 -6.45
C LYS A 3 -0.70 15.17 -7.29
N GLU A 4 -0.28 14.80 -8.50
CA GLU A 4 -1.00 13.85 -9.35
C GLU A 4 -1.07 12.44 -8.76
N ILE A 5 -0.19 12.10 -7.80
CA ILE A 5 -0.25 10.80 -7.11
C ILE A 5 -1.54 10.64 -6.31
N PHE A 6 -2.08 11.73 -5.77
CA PHE A 6 -3.34 11.72 -5.02
C PHE A 6 -4.55 11.40 -5.90
N LYS A 7 -4.44 11.55 -7.22
CA LYS A 7 -5.54 11.19 -8.15
C LYS A 7 -5.53 9.71 -8.54
N GLN A 8 -4.47 8.96 -8.19
CA GLN A 8 -4.35 7.55 -8.57
C GLN A 8 -5.13 6.65 -7.61
N SER A 9 -6.07 5.86 -8.11
CA SER A 9 -6.79 4.87 -7.27
C SER A 9 -5.85 3.91 -6.55
N LYS A 10 -4.70 3.58 -7.17
CA LYS A 10 -3.66 2.73 -6.57
C LYS A 10 -2.99 3.37 -5.34
N PHE A 11 -2.97 4.70 -5.25
CA PHE A 11 -2.45 5.39 -4.07
C PHE A 11 -3.37 5.15 -2.86
N TYR A 12 -4.69 5.25 -3.04
CA TYR A 12 -5.64 4.96 -1.97
C TYR A 12 -5.65 3.49 -1.55
N ILE A 13 -5.51 2.57 -2.50
CA ILE A 13 -5.34 1.15 -2.18
C ILE A 13 -4.08 0.93 -1.34
N ALA A 14 -2.97 1.60 -1.68
CA ALA A 14 -1.74 1.52 -0.89
C ALA A 14 -2.00 1.97 0.56
N ILE A 15 -2.64 3.12 0.76
CA ILE A 15 -2.95 3.65 2.10
C ILE A 15 -3.81 2.66 2.89
N VAL A 16 -4.88 2.13 2.30
CA VAL A 16 -5.75 1.15 2.98
C VAL A 16 -4.95 -0.09 3.34
N SER A 17 -4.16 -0.64 2.42
CA SER A 17 -3.31 -1.81 2.68
C SER A 17 -2.29 -1.56 3.79
N PHE A 18 -1.76 -0.35 3.91
CA PHE A 18 -0.86 0.03 4.99
C PHE A 18 -1.56 -0.03 6.36
N PHE A 19 -2.75 0.55 6.49
CA PHE A 19 -3.50 0.48 7.75
C PHE A 19 -3.96 -0.93 8.10
N VAL A 20 -4.34 -1.73 7.11
CA VAL A 20 -4.68 -3.14 7.34
C VAL A 20 -3.44 -3.93 7.79
N ALA A 21 -2.27 -3.67 7.20
CA ALA A 21 -1.03 -4.28 7.65
C ALA A 21 -0.72 -3.92 9.12
N LEU A 22 -0.88 -2.65 9.51
CA LEU A 22 -0.71 -2.21 10.90
C LEU A 22 -1.69 -2.89 11.86
N PHE A 23 -2.95 -3.03 11.46
CA PHE A 23 -3.95 -3.76 12.24
C PHE A 23 -3.53 -5.21 12.48
N TYR A 24 -3.07 -5.91 11.43
CA TYR A 24 -2.55 -7.27 11.57
C TYR A 24 -1.25 -7.35 12.40
N ILE A 25 -0.37 -6.35 12.33
CA ILE A 25 0.85 -6.29 13.17
C ILE A 25 0.50 -6.19 14.65
N SER A 26 -0.59 -5.52 14.99
CA SER A 26 -1.04 -5.39 16.38
C SER A 26 -1.67 -6.67 16.95
N GLN A 27 -1.89 -7.69 16.12
CA GLN A 27 -2.44 -8.98 16.52
C GLN A 27 -1.33 -10.02 16.70
N GLU A 28 -1.48 -10.89 17.69
CA GLU A 28 -0.59 -12.02 17.90
C GLU A 28 -0.95 -13.22 16.99
N GLY A 29 0.04 -14.05 16.68
CA GLY A 29 -0.15 -15.30 15.97
C GLY A 29 0.37 -15.31 14.53
N SER A 30 0.74 -16.50 14.06
CA SER A 30 1.40 -16.69 12.76
C SER A 30 0.53 -16.27 11.57
N VAL A 31 -0.79 -16.43 11.67
CA VAL A 31 -1.74 -15.99 10.63
C VAL A 31 -1.75 -14.47 10.50
N ALA A 32 -1.70 -13.75 11.64
CA ALA A 32 -1.65 -12.30 11.63
C ALA A 32 -0.30 -11.78 11.10
N MET A 33 0.80 -12.47 11.40
CA MET A 33 2.11 -12.17 10.82
C MET A 33 2.12 -12.34 9.28
N LEU A 34 1.56 -13.44 8.76
CA LEU A 34 1.45 -13.64 7.31
C LEU A 34 0.50 -12.63 6.65
N GLY A 35 -0.62 -12.33 7.31
CA GLY A 35 -1.57 -11.31 6.86
C GLY A 35 -0.92 -9.94 6.76
N SER A 36 -0.21 -9.50 7.80
CA SER A 36 0.50 -8.21 7.76
C SER A 36 1.55 -8.15 6.67
N PHE A 37 2.34 -9.22 6.49
CA PHE A 37 3.33 -9.30 5.43
C PHE A 37 2.70 -9.14 4.03
N PHE A 38 1.60 -9.84 3.77
CA PHE A 38 0.90 -9.76 2.49
C PHE A 38 0.32 -8.36 2.22
N TRP A 39 -0.29 -7.74 3.23
CA TRP A 39 -0.83 -6.39 3.12
C TRP A 39 0.27 -5.34 2.96
N PHE A 40 1.41 -5.53 3.62
CA PHE A 40 2.57 -4.66 3.47
C PHE A 40 3.17 -4.75 2.06
N LEU A 41 3.25 -5.96 1.49
CA LEU A 41 3.69 -6.14 0.10
C LEU A 41 2.74 -5.45 -0.88
N THR A 42 1.43 -5.58 -0.64
CA THR A 42 0.38 -4.93 -1.44
C THR A 42 0.49 -3.40 -1.38
N PHE A 43 0.80 -2.85 -0.21
CA PHE A 43 1.10 -1.42 -0.04
C PHE A 43 2.26 -0.99 -0.93
N ILE A 44 3.41 -1.67 -0.84
CA ILE A 44 4.61 -1.33 -1.62
C ILE A 44 4.32 -1.36 -3.13
N VAL A 45 3.70 -2.45 -3.61
CA VAL A 45 3.41 -2.62 -5.04
C VAL A 45 2.42 -1.57 -5.53
N SER A 46 1.39 -1.25 -4.74
CA SER A 46 0.38 -0.26 -5.11
C SER A 46 0.96 1.16 -5.14
N LEU A 47 1.82 1.50 -4.18
CA LEU A 47 2.53 2.77 -4.13
C LEU A 47 3.50 2.91 -5.30
N TYR A 48 4.27 1.87 -5.60
CA TYR A 48 5.17 1.83 -6.75
C TYR A 48 4.42 2.03 -8.07
N LYS A 49 3.29 1.32 -8.26
CA LYS A 49 2.44 1.48 -9.44
C LYS A 49 1.86 2.90 -9.54
N ALA A 50 1.35 3.46 -8.44
CA ALA A 50 0.84 4.83 -8.42
C ALA A 50 1.92 5.84 -8.83
N ASN A 51 3.12 5.74 -8.25
CA ASN A 51 4.22 6.63 -8.56
C ASN A 51 4.73 6.47 -10.00
N ARG A 52 4.82 5.22 -10.49
CA ARG A 52 5.22 4.94 -11.89
C ARG A 52 4.20 5.48 -12.90
N THR A 53 2.90 5.38 -12.62
CA THR A 53 1.86 5.94 -13.51
C THR A 53 1.96 7.46 -13.61
N VAL A 54 2.25 8.13 -12.49
CA VAL A 54 2.45 9.59 -12.45
C VAL A 54 3.70 9.99 -13.22
N ASN A 55 4.83 9.29 -13.01
CA ASN A 55 6.09 9.58 -13.69
C ASN A 55 6.11 9.20 -15.17
N LYS A 56 5.17 8.36 -15.64
CA LYS A 56 4.97 8.06 -17.07
C LYS A 56 4.05 9.06 -17.78
N LYS A 57 3.24 9.81 -17.03
CA LYS A 57 2.30 10.80 -17.56
C LYS A 57 2.88 12.22 -17.59
N ASN A 58 4.00 12.46 -16.91
CA ASN A 58 4.84 13.65 -17.04
C ASN A 58 5.97 13.39 -18.02
#